data_AF-A0AAW5QQB9-F1
#
_entry.id   AF-A0AAW5QQB9-F1
#
_cell.length_a   1.000
_cell.length_b   1.000
_cell.length_c   1.000
_cell.angle_alpha   90.00
_cell.angle_beta   90.00
_cell.angle_gamma   90.00
#
_symmetry.space_group_name_H-M   'P 1'
#
loop_
_entity.id
_entity.type
_entity.pdbx_description
1 polymer ?
#
loop_
_entity_poly.entity_id
_entity_poly.type
_entity_poly.pdbx_seq_one_letter_code
_entity_poly.pdbx_strand_id
1 'polypeptide(L)'
;MTDRGGSHAEDWEQLWLPLWPLATDDLLLGVYRMPRHDALERRYLEANPQALSNLLVVDVDHPDAALRTLSAAGNHPLPNAIVENPRNGHAHAVWALTEPFTRTEYARRKPLAYAAAVTEGLRRAVDGDAAYSGLMTKNPT
;
A
#
# COMPACT_ATOMS: atom_id res chain seq x y z
N MET A 1 11.88 28.36 4.82
CA MET A 1 12.29 26.96 4.60
C MET A 1 12.29 26.29 5.97
N THR A 2 11.12 25.84 6.41
CA THR A 2 10.94 25.15 7.69
C THR A 2 10.68 23.69 7.36
N ASP A 3 11.69 22.88 7.63
CA ASP A 3 11.59 21.43 7.71
C ASP A 3 10.50 21.08 8.73
N ARG A 4 9.36 20.56 8.25
CA ARG A 4 8.38 19.92 9.12
C ARG A 4 8.76 18.45 9.15
N GLY A 5 9.69 18.11 10.05
CA GLY A 5 9.94 16.71 10.40
C GLY A 5 8.72 16.15 11.11
N GLY A 6 7.71 15.72 10.35
CA GLY A 6 6.68 14.81 10.83
C GLY A 6 7.31 13.45 11.09
N SER A 7 6.79 12.71 12.07
CA SER A 7 7.16 11.32 12.24
C SER A 7 6.70 10.49 11.03
N HIS A 8 7.40 9.39 10.71
CA HIS A 8 6.98 8.48 9.63
C HIS A 8 5.50 8.02 9.75
N ALA A 9 4.99 7.95 10.98
CA ALA A 9 3.59 7.63 11.26
C ALA A 9 2.64 8.77 10.86
N GLU A 10 2.96 10.03 11.19
CA GLU A 10 2.16 11.20 10.79
C GLU A 10 2.12 11.40 9.28
N ASP A 11 3.22 11.08 8.59
CA ASP A 11 3.29 11.10 7.12
C ASP A 11 2.43 9.99 6.52
N TRP A 12 2.48 8.78 7.07
CA TRP A 12 1.63 7.67 6.63
C TRP A 12 0.15 7.98 6.81
N GLU A 13 -0.24 8.51 7.96
CA GLU A 13 -1.64 8.88 8.22
C GLU A 13 -2.16 9.92 7.23
N GLN A 14 -1.33 10.84 6.74
CA GLN A 14 -1.74 11.78 5.70
C GLN A 14 -1.93 11.10 4.34
N LEU A 15 -1.13 10.08 4.03
CA LEU A 15 -1.19 9.36 2.76
C LEU A 15 -2.32 8.31 2.73
N TRP A 16 -2.66 7.69 3.85
CA TRP A 16 -3.68 6.65 3.90
C TRP A 16 -5.07 7.29 4.04
N LEU A 17 -5.94 7.16 3.02
CA LEU A 17 -7.23 7.88 2.95
C LEU A 17 -8.48 7.22 3.59
N PRO A 18 -8.55 5.91 3.89
CA PRO A 18 -9.75 5.31 4.48
C PRO A 18 -10.18 5.93 5.83
N LEU A 19 -11.47 6.26 5.94
CA LEU A 19 -12.06 6.78 7.19
C LEU A 19 -12.70 5.68 8.06
N TRP A 20 -13.20 4.62 7.42
CA TRP A 20 -13.80 3.47 8.07
C TRP A 20 -13.34 2.16 7.40
N PRO A 21 -12.02 1.89 7.42
CA PRO A 21 -11.41 0.80 6.67
C PRO A 21 -11.85 -0.58 7.17
N LEU A 22 -11.61 -1.60 6.34
CA LEU A 22 -11.44 -2.96 6.84
C LEU A 22 -10.10 -3.07 7.57
N ALA A 23 -10.07 -3.74 8.72
CA ALA A 23 -8.83 -4.02 9.44
C ALA A 23 -8.91 -5.34 10.21
N THR A 24 -7.74 -5.93 10.50
CA THR A 24 -7.61 -7.15 11.31
C THR A 24 -6.17 -7.36 11.79
N ASP A 25 -6.02 -8.19 12.83
CA ASP A 25 -4.72 -8.71 13.27
C ASP A 25 -4.38 -10.08 12.68
N ASP A 26 -5.41 -10.80 12.19
CA ASP A 26 -5.31 -12.12 11.61
C ASP A 26 -6.28 -12.25 10.43
N LEU A 27 -5.73 -12.38 9.22
CA LEU A 27 -6.49 -12.53 7.99
C LEU A 27 -7.35 -13.80 7.97
N LEU A 28 -7.00 -14.84 8.74
CA LEU A 28 -7.77 -16.09 8.84
C LEU A 28 -9.06 -15.93 9.65
N LEU A 29 -9.11 -14.97 10.57
CA LEU A 29 -10.31 -14.67 11.37
C LEU A 29 -11.28 -13.72 10.64
N GLY A 30 -10.89 -13.20 9.49
CA GLY A 30 -11.64 -12.25 8.70
C GLY A 30 -11.19 -10.79 8.89
N VAL A 31 -11.88 -9.89 8.19
CA VAL A 31 -11.60 -8.46 8.18
C VAL A 31 -12.88 -7.69 8.49
N TYR A 32 -12.78 -6.63 9.31
CA TYR A 32 -13.95 -5.93 9.82
C TYR A 32 -13.82 -4.42 9.67
N ARG A 33 -14.96 -3.76 9.39
CA ARG A 33 -15.08 -2.31 9.27
C ARG A 33 -15.01 -1.67 10.66
N MET A 34 -14.08 -0.73 10.87
CA MET A 34 -13.93 -0.04 12.16
C MET A 34 -13.47 1.42 12.00
N PRO A 35 -13.57 2.27 13.05
CA PRO A 35 -13.04 3.62 13.02
C PRO A 35 -11.56 3.64 12.65
N ARG A 36 -11.14 4.69 11.92
CA ARG A 36 -9.75 4.86 11.49
C ARG A 36 -8.71 4.75 12.62
N HIS A 37 -8.97 5.34 13.78
CA HIS A 37 -8.03 5.29 14.91
C HIS A 37 -7.86 3.87 15.46
N ASP A 38 -8.97 3.13 15.63
CA ASP A 38 -8.92 1.71 16.04
C ASP A 38 -8.23 0.82 14.98
N ALA A 39 -8.39 1.17 13.70
CA ALA A 39 -7.79 0.44 12.61
C ALA A 39 -6.25 0.59 12.59
N LEU A 40 -5.73 1.79 12.89
CA LEU A 40 -4.28 2.05 12.98
C LEU A 40 -3.58 1.21 14.06
N GLU A 41 -4.31 0.65 15.01
CA GLU A 41 -3.76 -0.27 16.01
C GLU A 41 -3.69 -1.73 15.50
N ARG A 42 -4.14 -2.01 14.28
CA ARG A 42 -4.20 -3.35 13.69
C ARG A 42 -3.04 -3.66 12.77
N ARG A 43 -2.72 -4.94 12.61
CA ARG A 43 -1.64 -5.38 11.72
C ARG A 43 -1.91 -5.19 10.24
N TYR A 44 -3.18 -5.31 9.82
CA TYR A 44 -3.58 -5.20 8.43
C TYR A 44 -4.71 -4.21 8.26
N LEU A 45 -4.62 -3.40 7.20
CA LEU A 45 -5.51 -2.30 6.86
C LEU A 45 -6.00 -2.43 5.42
N GLU A 46 -7.22 -1.97 5.14
CA GLU A 46 -7.66 -1.72 3.77
C GLU A 46 -6.76 -0.67 3.13
N ALA A 47 -6.16 -0.97 1.97
CA ALA A 47 -5.17 -0.09 1.36
C ALA A 47 -5.79 1.22 0.87
N ASN A 48 -7.00 1.18 0.32
CA ASN A 48 -7.66 2.33 -0.30
C ASN A 48 -9.17 2.32 -0.04
N PRO A 49 -9.85 3.48 -0.01
CA PRO A 49 -11.30 3.53 -0.02
C PRO A 49 -11.90 2.83 -1.25
N GLN A 50 -13.15 2.36 -1.15
CA GLN A 50 -13.79 1.64 -2.27
C GLN A 50 -13.88 2.48 -3.55
N ALA A 51 -14.15 3.78 -3.43
CA ALA A 51 -14.40 4.66 -4.58
C ALA A 51 -13.16 5.37 -5.12
N LEU A 52 -12.02 5.34 -4.41
CA LEU A 52 -10.80 6.10 -4.72
C LEU A 52 -9.56 5.25 -4.46
N SER A 53 -8.52 5.39 -5.29
CA SER A 53 -7.17 4.91 -4.98
C SER A 53 -6.17 6.04 -5.04
N ASN A 54 -5.28 6.09 -4.07
CA ASN A 54 -4.03 6.83 -4.16
C ASN A 54 -2.82 5.95 -3.80
N LEU A 55 -3.00 4.86 -3.07
CA LEU A 55 -1.91 3.92 -2.77
C LEU A 55 -1.84 2.83 -3.82
N LEU A 56 -0.66 2.64 -4.40
CA LEU A 56 -0.29 1.47 -5.19
C LEU A 56 0.52 0.55 -4.27
N VAL A 57 0.03 -0.68 -4.09
CA VAL A 57 0.65 -1.65 -3.17
C VAL A 57 1.09 -2.87 -3.97
N VAL A 58 2.31 -3.32 -3.72
CA VAL A 58 2.84 -4.58 -4.23
C VAL A 58 3.24 -5.44 -3.03
N ASP A 59 2.76 -6.68 -2.99
CA ASP A 59 3.25 -7.69 -2.05
C ASP A 59 4.46 -8.39 -2.65
N VAL A 60 5.52 -8.53 -1.87
CA VAL A 60 6.81 -9.09 -2.28
C VAL A 60 7.10 -10.27 -1.36
N ASP A 61 6.80 -11.47 -1.87
CA ASP A 61 6.91 -12.74 -1.15
C ASP A 61 8.31 -13.35 -1.26
N HIS A 62 9.32 -12.56 -0.86
CA HIS A 62 10.71 -12.99 -0.84
C HIS A 62 11.35 -12.76 0.53
N PRO A 63 12.30 -13.61 0.97
CA PRO A 63 13.03 -13.41 2.22
C PRO A 63 13.85 -12.11 2.28
N ASP A 64 14.19 -11.52 1.13
CA ASP A 64 14.94 -10.28 0.95
C ASP A 64 14.07 -9.15 0.37
N ALA A 65 12.75 -9.18 0.60
CA ALA A 65 11.79 -8.27 -0.03
C ALA A 65 12.10 -6.78 0.16
N ALA A 66 12.50 -6.38 1.38
CA ALA A 66 12.85 -4.99 1.66
C ALA A 66 14.06 -4.53 0.84
N LEU A 67 15.10 -5.36 0.72
CA LEU A 67 16.27 -5.06 -0.09
C LEU A 67 15.92 -4.97 -1.58
N ARG A 68 15.10 -5.90 -2.08
CA ARG A 68 14.62 -5.86 -3.48
C ARG A 68 13.88 -4.58 -3.78
N THR A 69 12.99 -4.17 -2.88
CA THR A 69 12.18 -2.97 -3.03
C THR A 69 13.01 -1.69 -2.89
N LEU A 70 14.13 -1.70 -2.16
CA LEU A 70 15.03 -0.55 -2.08
C LEU A 70 16.06 -0.50 -3.22
N SER A 71 16.20 -1.58 -3.97
CA SER A 71 17.23 -1.71 -5.01
C SER A 71 16.87 -0.94 -6.28
N ALA A 72 17.82 -0.18 -6.81
CA ALA A 72 17.69 0.48 -8.12
C ALA A 72 17.68 -0.51 -9.30
N ALA A 73 17.92 -1.81 -9.07
CA ALA A 73 17.94 -2.84 -10.11
C ALA A 73 16.62 -2.95 -10.87
N GLY A 74 15.48 -2.66 -10.23
CA GLY A 74 14.16 -2.74 -10.85
C GLY A 74 13.76 -1.48 -11.65
N ASN A 75 14.58 -0.42 -11.65
CA ASN A 75 14.29 0.85 -12.34
C ASN A 75 12.88 1.41 -12.02
N HIS A 76 12.56 1.48 -10.73
CA HIS A 76 11.30 2.01 -10.21
C HIS A 76 11.58 3.11 -9.16
N PRO A 77 10.63 4.02 -8.88
CA PRO A 77 10.79 4.99 -7.80
C PRO A 77 10.86 4.30 -6.44
N LEU A 78 11.52 4.92 -5.46
CA LEU A 78 11.47 4.43 -4.09
C LEU A 78 10.02 4.46 -3.56
N PRO A 79 9.59 3.45 -2.81
CA PRO A 79 8.29 3.46 -2.15
C PRO A 79 8.25 4.48 -1.02
N ASN A 80 7.06 4.93 -0.67
CA ASN A 80 6.79 5.76 0.50
C ASN A 80 6.87 4.95 1.79
N ALA A 81 6.51 3.66 1.74
CA ALA A 81 6.61 2.76 2.88
C ALA A 81 6.95 1.33 2.44
N ILE A 82 7.71 0.63 3.27
CA ILE A 82 7.97 -0.80 3.15
C ILE A 82 7.66 -1.42 4.51
N VAL A 83 6.73 -2.38 4.54
CA VAL A 83 6.34 -3.06 5.76
C VAL A 83 6.68 -4.54 5.66
N GLU A 84 7.79 -4.91 6.29
CA GLU A 84 8.34 -6.26 6.28
C GLU A 84 7.77 -7.09 7.44
N ASN A 85 7.49 -8.37 7.18
CA ASN A 85 7.28 -9.34 8.23
C ASN A 85 8.64 -9.93 8.65
N PRO A 86 9.16 -9.60 9.84
CA PRO A 86 10.50 -10.02 10.26
C PRO A 86 10.66 -11.53 10.42
N ARG A 87 9.56 -12.31 10.41
CA ARG A 87 9.61 -13.76 10.54
C ARG A 87 9.98 -14.47 9.23
N ASN A 88 9.58 -13.93 8.09
CA ASN A 88 9.76 -14.57 6.79
C ASN A 88 10.37 -13.65 5.72
N GLY A 89 10.59 -12.38 6.03
CA GLY A 89 11.18 -11.38 5.14
C GLY A 89 10.23 -10.80 4.10
N HIS A 90 8.98 -11.29 4.01
CA HIS A 90 8.02 -10.82 3.01
C HIS A 90 7.57 -9.40 3.33
N ALA A 91 7.44 -8.53 2.34
CA ALA A 91 7.13 -7.12 2.57
C ALA A 91 6.02 -6.61 1.65
N HIS A 92 5.24 -5.67 2.15
CA HIS A 92 4.42 -4.81 1.30
C HIS A 92 5.19 -3.54 0.99
N ALA A 93 5.28 -3.21 -0.29
CA ALA A 93 5.82 -1.96 -0.79
C ALA A 93 4.68 -1.03 -1.20
N VAL A 94 4.69 0.21 -0.73
CA VAL A 94 3.61 1.18 -0.95
C VAL A 94 4.13 2.44 -1.61
N TRP A 95 3.55 2.80 -2.76
CA TRP A 95 3.75 4.08 -3.44
C TRP A 95 2.47 4.89 -3.35
N ALA A 96 2.56 6.13 -2.86
CA ALA A 96 1.44 7.05 -2.77
C ALA A 96 1.46 8.03 -3.95
N LEU A 97 0.34 8.09 -4.65
CA LEU A 97 0.07 9.10 -5.66
C LEU A 97 -0.26 10.43 -4.97
N THR A 98 0.26 11.52 -5.52
CA THR A 98 -0.09 12.88 -5.07
C THR A 98 -1.57 13.20 -5.28
N GLU A 99 -2.18 12.66 -6.34
CA GLU A 99 -3.60 12.84 -6.65
C GLU A 99 -4.28 11.48 -6.75
N PRO A 100 -5.36 11.21 -5.99
CA PRO A 100 -6.14 9.99 -6.12
C PRO A 100 -6.85 9.89 -7.48
N PHE A 101 -7.18 8.67 -7.89
CA PHE A 101 -8.07 8.41 -9.01
C PHE A 101 -9.33 7.68 -8.58
N THR A 102 -10.44 7.98 -9.24
CA THR A 102 -11.74 7.34 -9.00
C THR A 102 -11.77 5.90 -9.51
N ARG A 103 -12.44 5.01 -8.76
CA ARG A 103 -12.58 3.57 -9.05
C ARG A 103 -14.03 3.10 -9.24
N THR A 104 -14.99 4.03 -9.19
CA THR A 104 -16.40 3.74 -9.43
C THR A 104 -16.66 3.38 -10.89
N GLU A 105 -17.84 2.87 -11.18
CA GLU A 105 -18.31 2.55 -12.53
C GLU A 105 -18.34 3.76 -13.49
N TYR A 106 -18.39 4.98 -12.94
CA TYR A 106 -18.35 6.24 -13.70
C TYR A 106 -16.94 6.80 -13.87
N ALA A 107 -15.92 6.12 -13.36
CA ALA A 107 -14.53 6.58 -13.46
C ALA A 107 -14.04 6.64 -14.91
N ARG A 108 -13.13 7.57 -15.18
CA ARG A 108 -12.48 7.67 -16.48
C ARG A 108 -11.59 6.44 -16.70
N ARG A 109 -11.78 5.77 -17.84
CA ARG A 109 -11.01 4.55 -18.21
C ARG A 109 -9.50 4.80 -18.32
N LYS A 110 -9.08 5.98 -18.81
CA LYS A 110 -7.66 6.29 -19.03
C LYS A 110 -6.83 6.29 -17.73
N PRO A 111 -7.20 7.03 -16.66
CA PRO A 111 -6.53 6.92 -15.37
C PRO A 111 -6.50 5.50 -14.79
N LEU A 112 -7.60 4.76 -14.86
CA LEU A 112 -7.66 3.37 -14.37
C LEU A 112 -6.67 2.46 -15.09
N ALA A 113 -6.66 2.50 -16.42
CA ALA A 113 -5.75 1.70 -17.24
C ALA A 113 -4.28 2.10 -17.00
N TYR A 114 -4.02 3.40 -16.83
CA TYR A 114 -2.68 3.88 -16.54
C TYR A 114 -2.19 3.44 -15.17
N ALA A 115 -3.01 3.60 -14.12
CA ALA A 115 -2.69 3.11 -12.78
C ALA A 115 -2.42 1.61 -12.77
N ALA A 116 -3.24 0.80 -13.45
CA ALA A 116 -3.01 -0.63 -13.58
C ALA A 116 -1.67 -0.96 -14.29
N ALA A 117 -1.34 -0.24 -15.36
CA ALA A 117 -0.07 -0.43 -16.07
C ALA A 117 1.14 -0.05 -15.21
N VAL A 118 1.05 1.05 -14.44
CA VAL A 118 2.09 1.45 -13.50
C VAL A 118 2.25 0.41 -12.39
N THR A 119 1.15 -0.03 -11.76
CA THR A 119 1.20 -1.08 -10.71
C THR A 119 1.81 -2.37 -11.24
N GLU A 120 1.48 -2.80 -12.45
CA GLU A 120 2.08 -4.00 -13.06
C GLU A 120 3.58 -3.80 -13.36
N GLY A 121 3.98 -2.60 -13.79
CA GLY A 121 5.38 -2.25 -13.95
C GLY A 121 6.15 -2.33 -12.63
N LEU A 122 5.60 -1.75 -11.56
CA LEU A 122 6.16 -1.82 -10.20
C LEU A 122 6.25 -3.27 -9.72
N ARG A 123 5.18 -4.05 -9.88
CA ARG A 123 5.15 -5.47 -9.51
C ARG A 123 6.28 -6.24 -10.18
N ARG A 124 6.44 -6.12 -11.49
CA ARG A 124 7.52 -6.80 -12.23
C ARG A 124 8.91 -6.33 -11.80
N ALA A 125 9.06 -5.04 -11.49
CA ALA A 125 10.34 -4.47 -11.11
C ALA A 125 10.89 -5.05 -9.80
N VAL A 126 10.02 -5.45 -8.87
CA VAL A 126 10.40 -6.03 -7.57
C VAL A 126 10.13 -7.53 -7.46
N ASP A 127 9.74 -8.19 -8.56
CA ASP A 127 9.28 -9.59 -8.59
C ASP A 127 8.13 -9.87 -7.61
N GLY A 128 7.17 -8.94 -7.54
CA GLY A 128 6.03 -8.99 -6.65
C GLY A 128 4.97 -10.04 -7.05
N ASP A 129 4.19 -10.47 -6.05
CA ASP A 129 3.14 -11.47 -6.21
C ASP A 129 2.05 -10.99 -7.19
N ALA A 130 1.75 -11.83 -8.18
CA ALA A 130 0.70 -11.60 -9.16
C ALA A 130 -0.70 -11.98 -8.66
N ALA A 131 -0.81 -12.78 -7.59
CA ALA A 131 -2.08 -13.18 -6.98
C ALA A 131 -2.59 -12.16 -5.95
N TYR A 132 -1.77 -11.21 -5.52
CA TYR A 132 -2.13 -10.17 -4.57
C TYR A 132 -3.28 -9.31 -5.10
N SER A 133 -4.37 -9.23 -4.31
CA SER A 133 -5.61 -8.55 -4.71
C SER A 133 -5.60 -7.03 -4.53
N GLY A 134 -4.63 -6.48 -3.78
CA GLY A 134 -4.57 -5.04 -3.48
C GLY A 134 -5.56 -4.54 -2.43
N LEU A 135 -6.36 -5.42 -1.80
CA LEU A 135 -7.35 -4.99 -0.81
C LEU A 135 -6.72 -4.66 0.54
N MET A 136 -5.95 -5.59 1.11
CA MET A 136 -5.37 -5.48 2.45
C MET A 136 -3.88 -5.20 2.36
N THR A 137 -3.38 -4.25 3.13
CA THR A 137 -1.95 -3.97 3.29
C THR A 137 -1.50 -4.18 4.73
N LYS A 138 -0.23 -4.57 4.94
CA LYS A 138 0.41 -4.51 6.26
C LYS A 138 0.45 -3.04 6.73
N ASN A 139 0.19 -2.84 8.01
CA ASN A 139 0.19 -1.51 8.63
C ASN A 139 1.62 -1.02 8.92
N PRO A 140 2.03 0.17 8.43
CA PRO A 140 3.37 0.73 8.70
C PRO A 140 3.54 1.38 10.08
N THR A 141 2.47 1.62 10.83
CA THR A 141 2.52 2.29 12.15
C THR A 141 2.79 1.32 13.30
#